data_AF-A0A916G489-F1
#
_entry.id   AF-A0A916G489-F1
#
_cell.length_a   1.000
_cell.length_b   1.000
_cell.length_c   1.000
_cell.angle_alpha   90.00
_cell.angle_beta   90.00
_cell.angle_gamma   90.00
#
_symmetry.space_group_name_H-M   'P 1'
#
loop_
_entity.id
_entity.type
_entity.pdbx_description
1 polymer ?
#
loop_
_entity_poly.entity_id
_entity_poly.type
_entity_poly.pdbx_seq_one_letter_code
_entity_poly.pdbx_strand_id
1 'polypeptide(L)'
;MRQSRMEIKAAAEEDHSGDNPALSVVIERNIRTIIQLRLKAARKRSLQDRIADVITSFSGRMMFAYVHIVWFVVWILLNTGRLGILAFDPFPYGLLTMIVSLEAIFLSTFVLISQNRLSAEAERRADLALHVGMLSEHELTRVLQMLDDIQDKLGIANEGDSDLTDLEKETKPEDVLAEIERLELRALLGKKLTGGASSKEQ
;
A
#
# COMPACT_ATOMS: atom_id res chain seq x y z
N MET A 1 6.23 -35.57 19.49
CA MET A 1 5.18 -34.52 19.36
C MET A 1 4.93 -33.67 20.60
N ARG A 2 5.25 -34.09 21.84
CA ARG A 2 5.10 -33.23 23.03
C ARG A 2 6.26 -32.25 23.29
N GLN A 3 7.48 -32.59 22.86
CA GLN A 3 8.67 -31.75 23.04
C GLN A 3 8.64 -30.44 22.21
N SER A 4 8.29 -30.49 20.92
CA SER A 4 8.20 -29.28 20.08
C SER A 4 7.13 -28.28 20.53
N ARG A 5 6.10 -28.71 21.28
CA ARG A 5 5.12 -27.78 21.87
C ARG A 5 5.65 -27.12 23.15
N MET A 6 6.63 -27.70 23.83
CA MET A 6 7.26 -27.07 25.00
C MET A 6 8.28 -26.01 24.58
N GLU A 7 9.03 -26.24 23.49
CA GLU A 7 9.98 -25.25 22.97
C GLU A 7 9.28 -24.01 22.38
N ILE A 8 8.15 -24.19 21.69
CA ILE A 8 7.33 -23.06 21.20
C ILE A 8 6.67 -22.29 22.34
N LYS A 9 6.36 -22.97 23.46
CA LYS A 9 5.79 -22.31 24.65
C LYS A 9 6.87 -21.55 25.43
N ALA A 10 8.09 -22.08 25.51
CA ALA A 10 9.23 -21.42 26.14
C ALA A 10 9.69 -20.17 25.36
N ALA A 11 9.68 -20.22 24.02
CA ALA A 11 10.02 -19.05 23.18
C ALA A 11 8.93 -17.96 23.13
N ALA A 12 7.69 -18.27 23.55
CA ALA A 12 6.61 -17.29 23.67
C ALA A 12 6.55 -16.62 25.06
N GLU A 13 7.42 -17.05 25.97
CA GLU A 13 7.46 -16.62 27.38
C GLU A 13 8.79 -15.91 27.72
N GLU A 14 9.58 -15.52 26.71
CA GLU A 14 10.60 -14.47 26.85
C GLU A 14 9.94 -13.10 26.70
N ASP A 15 9.12 -12.79 27.70
CA ASP A 15 8.62 -11.47 27.96
C ASP A 15 9.75 -10.62 28.55
N HIS A 16 10.54 -9.97 27.69
CA HIS A 16 11.51 -8.94 28.09
C HIS A 16 10.85 -7.64 28.58
N SER A 17 9.68 -7.71 29.24
CA SER A 17 9.01 -6.61 29.94
C SER A 17 9.66 -6.25 31.28
N GLY A 18 10.97 -6.47 31.41
CA GLY A 18 11.68 -6.48 32.68
C GLY A 18 12.31 -5.17 33.16
N ASP A 19 12.65 -4.20 32.28
CA ASP A 19 13.67 -3.20 32.69
C ASP A 19 13.28 -1.72 32.62
N ASN A 20 12.05 -1.35 32.22
CA ASN A 20 11.62 0.05 32.38
C ASN A 20 10.11 0.23 32.57
N PRO A 21 9.59 0.26 33.82
CA PRO A 21 8.17 0.42 34.09
C PRO A 21 7.59 1.74 33.56
N ALA A 22 8.43 2.76 33.30
CA ALA A 22 7.98 3.99 32.67
C ALA A 22 7.73 3.84 31.16
N LEU A 23 8.53 3.02 30.46
CA LEU A 23 8.40 2.79 29.02
C LEU A 23 7.16 1.96 28.69
N SER A 24 6.89 0.91 29.49
CA SER A 24 5.69 0.08 29.32
C SER A 24 4.42 0.89 29.55
N VAL A 25 4.40 1.78 30.55
CA VAL A 25 3.26 2.68 30.82
C VAL A 25 3.03 3.67 29.66
N VAL A 26 4.09 4.24 29.08
CA VAL A 26 3.98 5.15 27.93
C VAL A 26 3.50 4.41 26.68
N ILE A 27 4.05 3.24 26.39
CA ILE A 27 3.63 2.39 25.27
C ILE A 27 2.17 1.96 25.45
N GLU A 28 1.77 1.53 26.65
CA GLU A 28 0.40 1.11 26.94
C GLU A 28 -0.59 2.27 26.79
N ARG A 29 -0.24 3.47 27.27
CA ARG A 29 -1.07 4.68 27.11
C ARG A 29 -1.20 5.07 25.63
N ASN A 30 -0.12 5.00 24.86
CA ASN A 30 -0.13 5.30 23.43
C ASN A 30 -0.96 4.28 22.64
N ILE A 31 -0.80 2.98 22.92
CA ILE A 31 -1.59 1.90 22.32
C ILE A 31 -3.07 2.10 22.62
N ARG A 32 -3.43 2.37 23.89
CA ARG A 32 -4.82 2.62 24.30
C ARG A 32 -5.43 3.81 23.56
N THR A 33 -4.65 4.86 23.34
CA THR A 33 -5.06 6.06 22.60
C THR A 33 -5.33 5.76 21.13
N ILE A 34 -4.42 5.02 20.48
CA ILE A 34 -4.58 4.57 19.09
C ILE A 34 -5.81 3.69 18.94
N ILE A 35 -6.04 2.74 19.85
CA ILE A 35 -7.22 1.86 19.84
C ILE A 35 -8.51 2.67 19.98
N GLN A 36 -8.56 3.65 20.90
CA GLN A 36 -9.73 4.50 21.12
C GLN A 36 -10.04 5.38 19.89
N LEU A 37 -9.01 5.94 19.24
CA LEU A 37 -9.17 6.70 18.01
C LEU A 37 -9.70 5.83 16.86
N ARG A 38 -9.16 4.62 16.70
CA ARG A 38 -9.67 3.65 15.71
C ARG A 38 -11.12 3.25 15.98
N LEU A 39 -11.49 3.02 17.24
CA LEU A 39 -12.87 2.68 17.61
C LEU A 39 -13.85 3.85 17.40
N LYS A 40 -13.42 5.10 17.64
CA LYS A 40 -14.23 6.29 17.35
C LYS A 40 -14.38 6.52 15.84
N ALA A 41 -13.32 6.32 15.07
CA ALA A 41 -13.37 6.39 13.61
C ALA A 41 -14.27 5.29 13.02
N ALA A 42 -14.20 4.07 13.57
CA ALA A 42 -15.08 2.96 13.17
C ALA A 42 -16.56 3.24 13.50
N ARG A 43 -16.86 3.87 14.65
CA ARG A 43 -18.24 4.23 15.04
C ARG A 43 -18.86 5.34 14.20
N LYS A 44 -18.06 6.17 13.54
CA LYS A 44 -18.54 7.23 12.62
C LYS A 44 -18.79 6.73 11.19
N ARG A 45 -18.56 5.45 10.87
CA ARG A 45 -18.79 4.92 9.52
C ARG A 45 -20.28 4.94 9.18
N SER A 46 -20.59 5.59 8.06
CA SER A 46 -21.94 5.61 7.49
C SER A 46 -22.36 4.18 7.09
N LEU A 47 -23.67 3.90 7.06
CA LEU A 47 -24.18 2.65 6.48
C LEU A 47 -23.68 2.45 5.04
N GLN A 48 -23.46 3.55 4.32
CA GLN A 48 -22.89 3.57 2.97
C GLN A 48 -21.45 3.07 2.93
N ASP A 49 -20.61 3.46 3.91
CA ASP A 49 -19.21 2.99 3.99
C ASP A 49 -19.15 1.48 4.25
N ARG A 50 -20.10 0.97 5.03
CA ARG A 50 -20.18 -0.45 5.38
C ARG A 50 -20.60 -1.29 4.18
N ILE A 51 -21.53 -0.79 3.36
CA ILE A 51 -21.92 -1.44 2.10
C ILE A 51 -20.76 -1.38 1.10
N ALA A 52 -20.08 -0.24 0.99
CA ALA A 52 -18.90 -0.10 0.13
C ALA A 52 -17.79 -1.09 0.52
N ASP A 53 -17.50 -1.27 1.80
CA ASP A 53 -16.49 -2.24 2.27
C ASP A 53 -16.85 -3.69 1.93
N VAL A 54 -18.13 -4.06 2.01
CA VAL A 54 -18.59 -5.39 1.61
C VAL A 54 -18.41 -5.58 0.11
N ILE A 55 -18.80 -4.60 -0.71
CA ILE A 55 -18.68 -4.69 -2.16
C ILE A 55 -17.21 -4.70 -2.58
N THR A 56 -16.37 -3.84 -2.02
CA THR A 56 -14.92 -3.80 -2.25
C THR A 56 -14.27 -5.15 -1.91
N SER A 57 -14.58 -5.70 -0.73
CA SER A 57 -13.99 -6.97 -0.30
C SER A 57 -14.50 -8.17 -1.11
N PHE A 58 -15.72 -8.10 -1.65
CA PHE A 58 -16.29 -9.12 -2.50
C PHE A 58 -15.74 -9.05 -3.94
N SER A 59 -15.66 -7.85 -4.52
CA SER A 59 -15.14 -7.60 -5.86
C SER A 59 -13.64 -7.89 -5.97
N GLY A 60 -12.85 -7.64 -4.92
CA GLY A 60 -11.42 -7.94 -4.90
C GLY A 60 -11.07 -9.43 -4.80
N ARG A 61 -12.04 -10.33 -4.66
CA ARG A 61 -11.82 -11.78 -4.50
C ARG A 61 -12.14 -12.52 -5.79
N MET A 62 -11.27 -13.44 -6.19
CA MET A 62 -11.48 -14.33 -7.35
C MET A 62 -12.77 -15.16 -7.26
N MET A 63 -13.30 -15.36 -6.04
CA MET A 63 -14.59 -16.01 -5.78
C MET A 63 -15.77 -15.35 -6.52
N PHE A 64 -15.72 -14.04 -6.76
CA PHE A 64 -16.75 -13.30 -7.49
C PHE A 64 -16.96 -13.86 -8.90
N ALA A 65 -15.86 -14.11 -9.62
CA ALA A 65 -15.89 -14.63 -10.97
C ALA A 65 -16.47 -16.05 -11.02
N TYR A 66 -16.11 -16.90 -10.06
CA TYR A 66 -16.64 -18.26 -10.00
C TYR A 66 -18.16 -18.29 -9.77
N VAL A 67 -18.69 -17.41 -8.91
CA VAL A 67 -20.14 -17.29 -8.68
C VAL A 67 -20.86 -16.89 -9.97
N HIS A 68 -20.32 -15.93 -10.72
CA HIS A 68 -20.90 -15.50 -12.01
C HIS A 68 -20.89 -16.61 -13.05
N ILE A 69 -19.79 -17.35 -13.16
CA ILE A 69 -19.69 -18.49 -14.09
C ILE A 69 -20.75 -19.53 -13.76
N VAL A 70 -20.89 -19.91 -12.49
CA VAL A 70 -21.90 -20.89 -12.05
C VAL A 70 -23.31 -20.36 -12.33
N TRP A 71 -23.58 -19.10 -11.99
CA TRP A 71 -24.86 -18.44 -12.27
C TRP A 71 -25.21 -18.49 -13.77
N PHE A 72 -24.27 -18.12 -14.65
CA PHE A 72 -24.50 -18.14 -16.10
C PHE A 72 -24.76 -19.55 -16.62
N VAL A 73 -23.99 -20.53 -16.17
CA VAL A 73 -24.20 -21.94 -16.55
C VAL A 73 -25.59 -22.40 -16.12
N VAL A 74 -26.00 -22.11 -14.88
CA VAL A 74 -27.33 -22.46 -14.38
C VAL A 74 -28.43 -21.77 -15.20
N TRP A 75 -28.29 -20.48 -15.50
CA TRP A 75 -29.28 -19.74 -16.29
C TRP A 75 -29.44 -20.30 -17.70
N ILE A 76 -28.34 -20.60 -18.38
CA ILE A 76 -28.34 -21.19 -19.72
C ILE A 76 -29.00 -22.58 -19.67
N LEU A 77 -28.64 -23.43 -18.70
CA LEU A 77 -29.23 -24.77 -18.56
C LEU A 77 -30.75 -24.72 -18.30
N LEU A 78 -31.21 -23.79 -17.47
CA LEU A 78 -32.64 -23.56 -17.22
C LEU A 78 -33.38 -23.09 -18.49
N ASN A 79 -32.78 -22.20 -19.27
CA ASN A 79 -33.41 -21.64 -20.48
C ASN A 79 -33.24 -22.50 -21.75
N THR A 80 -32.38 -23.53 -21.73
CA THR A 80 -32.23 -24.50 -22.82
C THR A 80 -33.46 -25.42 -22.96
N GLY A 81 -34.46 -25.30 -22.07
CA GLY A 81 -35.74 -26.04 -22.17
C GLY A 81 -35.63 -27.54 -21.87
N ARG A 82 -34.43 -28.03 -21.50
CA ARG A 82 -34.15 -29.44 -21.19
C ARG A 82 -34.85 -29.95 -19.92
N LEU A 83 -35.43 -29.03 -19.14
CA LEU A 83 -36.16 -29.27 -17.90
C LEU A 83 -37.70 -29.14 -18.03
N GLY A 84 -38.24 -28.99 -19.25
CA GLY A 84 -39.69 -28.95 -19.49
C GLY A 84 -40.39 -27.65 -19.08
N ILE A 85 -39.63 -26.61 -18.75
CA ILE A 85 -40.12 -25.27 -18.40
C ILE A 85 -40.12 -24.41 -19.68
N LEU A 86 -41.16 -23.60 -19.88
CA LEU A 86 -41.24 -22.65 -21.02
C LEU A 86 -39.98 -21.75 -21.01
N ALA A 87 -39.26 -21.69 -22.13
CA ALA A 87 -38.04 -20.89 -22.24
C ALA A 87 -38.37 -19.40 -22.05
N PHE A 88 -38.05 -18.87 -20.86
CA PHE A 88 -38.36 -17.50 -20.46
C PHE A 88 -37.44 -16.48 -21.14
N ASP A 89 -36.18 -16.85 -21.38
CA ASP A 89 -35.18 -16.06 -22.08
C ASP A 89 -34.59 -16.88 -23.25
N PRO A 90 -35.28 -16.95 -24.40
CA PRO A 90 -34.80 -17.67 -25.57
C PRO A 90 -33.48 -17.10 -26.09
N PHE A 91 -32.66 -17.95 -26.73
CA PHE A 91 -31.47 -17.48 -27.44
C PHE A 91 -31.85 -16.35 -28.41
N PRO A 92 -31.25 -15.15 -28.33
CA PRO A 92 -29.90 -14.83 -27.82
C PRO A 92 -29.76 -14.34 -26.34
N TYR A 93 -30.68 -14.68 -25.43
CA TYR A 93 -30.65 -14.31 -24.00
C TYR A 93 -30.68 -12.80 -23.72
N GLY A 94 -31.72 -12.12 -24.22
CA GLY A 94 -31.86 -10.66 -24.10
C GLY A 94 -32.00 -10.16 -22.65
N LEU A 95 -32.67 -10.92 -21.78
CA LEU A 95 -32.86 -10.50 -20.38
C LEU A 95 -31.57 -10.65 -19.58
N LEU A 96 -30.85 -11.77 -19.75
CA LEU A 96 -29.55 -11.98 -19.11
C LEU A 96 -28.57 -10.86 -19.50
N THR A 97 -28.45 -10.57 -20.80
CA THR A 97 -27.52 -9.53 -21.28
C THR A 97 -27.85 -8.14 -20.75
N MET A 98 -29.14 -7.79 -20.62
CA MET A 98 -29.58 -6.53 -20.03
C MET A 98 -29.21 -6.43 -18.54
N ILE A 99 -29.50 -7.47 -17.76
CA ILE A 99 -29.22 -7.51 -16.32
C ILE A 99 -27.71 -7.43 -16.08
N VAL A 100 -26.91 -8.21 -16.81
CA VAL A 100 -25.44 -8.22 -16.69
C VAL A 100 -24.84 -6.88 -17.06
N SER A 101 -25.35 -6.22 -18.10
CA SER A 101 -24.85 -4.88 -18.50
C SER A 101 -25.10 -3.85 -17.40
N LEU A 102 -26.28 -3.87 -16.78
CA LEU A 102 -26.59 -2.99 -15.66
C LEU A 102 -25.71 -3.31 -14.44
N GLU A 103 -25.57 -4.59 -14.11
CA GLU A 103 -24.71 -5.05 -13.02
C GLU A 103 -23.24 -4.62 -13.21
N ALA A 104 -22.72 -4.74 -14.43
CA ALA A 104 -21.36 -4.32 -14.77
C ALA A 104 -21.12 -2.82 -14.55
N ILE A 105 -22.10 -1.96 -14.86
CA ILE A 105 -22.02 -0.51 -14.61
C ILE A 105 -21.94 -0.24 -13.10
N PHE A 106 -22.78 -0.88 -12.28
CA PHE A 106 -22.72 -0.76 -10.83
C PHE A 106 -21.38 -1.25 -10.27
N LEU A 107 -20.91 -2.41 -10.71
CA LEU A 107 -19.63 -2.97 -10.28
C LEU A 107 -18.47 -2.04 -10.63
N SER A 108 -18.41 -1.55 -11.87
CA SER A 108 -17.38 -0.59 -12.30
C SER A 108 -17.39 0.68 -11.45
N THR A 109 -18.58 1.20 -11.16
CA THR A 109 -18.75 2.37 -10.28
C THR A 109 -18.26 2.10 -8.85
N PHE A 110 -18.62 0.96 -8.27
CA PHE A 110 -18.14 0.57 -6.93
C PHE A 110 -16.64 0.34 -6.89
N VAL A 111 -16.08 -0.29 -7.93
CA VAL A 111 -14.64 -0.47 -8.09
C VAL A 111 -13.95 0.89 -8.16
N LEU A 112 -14.46 1.84 -8.95
CA LEU A 112 -13.89 3.17 -9.07
C LEU A 112 -13.95 3.95 -7.75
N ILE A 113 -15.08 3.89 -7.02
CA ILE A 113 -15.21 4.50 -5.69
C ILE A 113 -14.18 3.88 -4.73
N SER A 114 -14.04 2.56 -4.75
CA SER A 114 -13.09 1.85 -3.92
C SER A 114 -11.65 2.21 -4.25
N GLN A 115 -11.31 2.29 -5.53
CA GLN A 115 -9.99 2.70 -6.02
C GLN A 115 -9.67 4.13 -5.61
N ASN A 116 -10.62 5.06 -5.78
CA ASN A 116 -10.44 6.46 -5.37
C ASN A 116 -10.18 6.57 -3.85
N ARG A 117 -10.91 5.80 -3.04
CA ARG A 117 -10.70 5.74 -1.59
C ARG A 117 -9.33 5.18 -1.22
N LEU A 118 -8.90 4.08 -1.86
CA LEU A 118 -7.58 3.50 -1.64
C LEU A 118 -6.46 4.46 -2.07
N SER A 119 -6.64 5.17 -3.19
CA SER A 119 -5.70 6.18 -3.67
C SER A 119 -5.55 7.33 -2.66
N ALA A 120 -6.67 7.87 -2.17
CA ALA A 120 -6.66 8.94 -1.18
C ALA A 120 -6.07 8.53 0.19
N GLU A 121 -6.10 7.23 0.52
CA GLU A 121 -5.40 6.70 1.70
C GLU A 121 -3.91 6.50 1.42
N ALA A 122 -3.55 5.99 0.24
CA ALA A 122 -2.16 5.82 -0.18
C ALA A 122 -1.43 7.17 -0.24
N GLU A 123 -2.06 8.20 -0.79
CA GLU A 123 -1.50 9.55 -0.87
C GLU A 123 -1.26 10.15 0.51
N ARG A 124 -2.23 10.04 1.43
CA ARG A 124 -2.03 10.45 2.83
C ARG A 124 -0.88 9.73 3.52
N ARG A 125 -0.68 8.45 3.22
CA ARG A 125 0.46 7.68 3.76
C ARG A 125 1.78 8.15 3.15
N ALA A 126 1.80 8.49 1.87
CA ALA A 126 2.98 9.04 1.19
C ALA A 126 3.37 10.41 1.80
N ASP A 127 2.40 11.32 1.97
CA ASP A 127 2.64 12.63 2.60
C ASP A 127 3.21 12.50 4.02
N LEU A 128 2.64 11.60 4.84
CA LEU A 128 3.14 11.33 6.18
C LEU A 128 4.56 10.76 6.16
N ALA A 129 4.85 9.85 5.23
CA ALA A 129 6.19 9.27 5.08
C ALA A 129 7.21 10.34 4.68
N LEU A 130 6.86 11.25 3.76
CA LEU A 130 7.71 12.38 3.37
C LEU A 130 7.98 13.32 4.55
N HIS A 131 6.96 13.66 5.34
CA HIS A 131 7.12 14.53 6.51
C HIS A 131 8.04 13.88 7.55
N VAL A 132 7.85 12.60 7.85
CA VAL A 132 8.72 11.86 8.78
C VAL A 132 10.15 11.79 8.25
N GLY A 133 10.32 11.62 6.93
CA GLY A 133 11.61 11.66 6.26
C GLY A 133 12.33 12.99 6.48
N MET A 134 11.69 14.11 6.12
CA MET A 134 12.27 15.46 6.30
C MET A 134 12.59 15.78 7.77
N LEU A 135 11.71 15.38 8.70
CA LEU A 135 11.98 15.56 10.12
C LEU A 135 13.18 14.73 10.58
N SER A 136 13.30 13.49 10.10
CA SER A 136 14.43 12.62 10.43
C SER A 136 15.74 13.16 9.88
N GLU A 137 15.74 13.72 8.66
CA GLU A 137 16.91 14.42 8.10
C GLU A 137 17.28 15.65 8.94
N HIS A 138 16.31 16.48 9.31
CA HIS A 138 16.58 17.65 10.15
C HIS A 138 17.19 17.29 11.51
N GLU A 139 16.64 16.28 12.18
CA GLU A 139 17.17 15.80 13.45
C GLU A 139 18.55 15.14 13.29
N LEU A 140 18.80 14.43 12.19
CA LEU A 140 20.11 13.87 11.88
C LEU A 140 21.16 14.97 11.69
N THR A 141 20.85 16.00 10.89
CA THR A 141 21.74 17.16 10.70
C THR A 141 22.03 17.84 12.02
N ARG A 142 21.02 18.02 12.87
CA ARG A 142 21.22 18.59 14.22
C ARG A 142 22.13 17.72 15.08
N VAL A 143 21.98 16.40 15.04
CA VAL A 143 22.87 15.47 15.76
C VAL A 143 24.30 15.55 15.22
N LEU A 144 24.49 15.64 13.91
CA LEU A 144 25.81 15.82 13.29
C LEU A 144 26.46 17.13 13.72
N GLN A 145 25.72 18.24 13.71
CA GLN A 145 26.19 19.55 14.21
C GLN A 145 26.59 19.49 15.69
N MET A 146 25.79 18.83 16.52
CA MET A 146 26.14 18.64 17.93
C MET A 146 27.39 17.77 18.11
N LEU A 147 27.61 16.79 17.23
CA LEU A 147 28.79 15.93 17.28
C LEU A 147 30.06 16.72 16.87
N ASP A 148 29.94 17.57 15.85
CA ASP A 148 31.00 18.48 15.39
C ASP A 148 31.39 19.48 16.50
N ASP A 149 30.40 20.13 17.13
CA ASP A 149 30.61 21.02 18.29
C ASP A 149 31.36 20.33 19.46
N ILE A 150 31.08 19.04 19.68
CA ILE A 150 31.75 18.22 20.72
C ILE A 150 33.18 17.87 20.28
N GLN A 151 33.37 17.51 19.01
CA GLN A 151 34.68 17.19 18.43
C GLN A 151 35.63 18.38 18.55
N ASP A 152 35.16 19.58 18.22
CA ASP A 152 35.89 20.84 18.33
C ASP A 152 36.31 21.12 19.78
N LYS A 153 35.39 20.94 20.74
CA LYS A 153 35.69 21.11 22.17
C LYS A 153 36.71 20.11 22.70
N LEU A 154 36.77 18.91 22.14
CA LEU A 154 37.73 17.87 22.53
C LEU A 154 39.10 18.03 21.85
N GLY A 155 39.24 18.98 20.93
CA GLY A 155 40.50 19.25 20.23
C GLY A 155 40.94 18.10 19.33
N ILE A 156 40.00 17.27 18.86
CA ILE A 156 40.27 16.17 17.94
C ILE A 156 40.44 16.78 16.55
N ALA A 157 41.68 17.04 16.15
CA ALA A 157 42.02 17.61 14.84
C ALA A 157 41.51 16.70 13.72
N ASN A 158 40.60 17.24 12.90
CA ASN A 158 40.07 16.57 11.73
C ASN A 158 41.06 16.78 10.57
N GLU A 159 41.95 15.82 10.32
CA GLU A 159 42.85 15.85 9.15
C GLU A 159 42.13 15.49 7.83
N GLY A 160 40.79 15.37 7.82
CA GLY A 160 39.99 14.87 6.70
C GLY A 160 38.86 15.81 6.25
N ASP A 161 39.14 17.11 6.17
CA ASP A 161 38.23 18.22 5.82
C ASP A 161 37.61 18.16 4.40
N SER A 162 37.56 16.98 3.75
CA SER A 162 36.84 16.78 2.48
C SER A 162 35.52 16.05 2.60
N ASP A 163 35.35 15.15 3.58
CA ASP A 163 34.23 14.20 3.55
C ASP A 163 32.99 14.68 4.31
N LEU A 164 33.14 15.51 5.36
CA LEU A 164 32.02 16.03 6.16
C LEU A 164 31.35 17.25 5.51
N THR A 165 32.12 18.13 4.86
CA THR A 165 31.59 19.26 4.09
C THR A 165 30.80 18.79 2.85
N ASP A 166 31.10 17.59 2.35
CA ASP A 166 30.34 16.94 1.28
C ASP A 166 29.05 16.24 1.80
N LEU A 167 29.01 15.85 3.07
CA LEU A 167 27.80 15.38 3.77
C LEU A 167 26.89 16.53 4.23
N GLU A 168 27.43 17.73 4.44
CA GLU A 168 26.68 18.94 4.83
C GLU A 168 26.00 19.65 3.64
N LYS A 169 26.31 19.23 2.40
CA LYS A 169 25.47 19.57 1.25
C LYS A 169 24.15 18.81 1.40
N GLU A 170 23.16 19.46 2.01
CA GLU A 170 21.74 19.11 1.89
C GLU A 170 21.49 18.71 0.44
N THR A 171 21.39 17.41 0.18
CA THR A 171 21.00 16.96 -1.15
C THR A 171 19.50 17.17 -1.16
N LYS A 172 19.09 18.38 -1.53
CA LYS A 172 17.69 18.75 -1.46
C LYS A 172 16.91 17.73 -2.30
N PRO A 173 15.74 17.25 -1.85
CA PRO A 173 14.97 16.26 -2.59
C PRO A 173 14.73 16.65 -4.06
N GLU A 174 14.64 17.95 -4.36
CA GLU A 174 14.59 18.49 -5.72
C GLU A 174 15.80 18.13 -6.59
N ASP A 175 17.02 18.09 -6.05
CA ASP A 175 18.25 17.76 -6.79
C ASP A 175 18.31 16.26 -7.11
N VAL A 176 17.83 15.42 -6.18
CA VAL A 176 17.71 13.96 -6.39
C VAL A 176 16.67 13.66 -7.47
N LEU A 177 15.51 14.32 -7.44
CA LEU A 177 14.47 14.17 -8.45
C LEU A 177 14.95 14.61 -9.84
N ALA A 178 15.66 15.74 -9.93
CA ALA A 178 16.24 16.23 -11.17
C ALA A 178 17.28 15.25 -11.76
N GLU A 179 18.07 14.60 -10.91
CA GLU A 179 19.06 13.62 -11.35
C GLU A 179 18.41 12.29 -11.77
N ILE A 180 17.35 11.84 -11.08
CA ILE A 180 16.54 10.67 -11.50
C ILE A 180 15.93 10.92 -12.87
N GLU A 181 15.30 12.08 -13.11
CA GLU A 181 14.71 12.42 -14.40
C GLU A 181 15.78 12.46 -15.52
N ARG A 182 16.97 13.00 -15.23
CA ARG A 182 18.12 12.99 -16.14
C ARG A 182 18.55 11.58 -16.53
N LEU A 183 18.63 10.66 -15.56
CA LEU A 183 19.05 9.28 -15.78
C LEU A 183 18.01 8.49 -16.56
N GLU A 184 16.72 8.69 -16.28
CA GLU A 184 15.62 8.08 -17.05
C GLU A 184 15.64 8.55 -18.51
N LEU A 185 15.79 9.86 -18.74
CA LEU A 185 15.83 10.45 -20.08
C LEU A 185 17.05 9.93 -20.89
N ARG A 186 18.19 9.76 -20.22
CA ARG A 186 19.40 9.15 -20.80
C ARG A 186 19.20 7.68 -21.14
N ALA A 187 18.53 6.91 -20.29
CA ALA A 187 18.19 5.51 -20.55
C ALA A 187 17.21 5.37 -21.73
N LEU A 188 16.20 6.23 -21.82
CA LEU A 188 15.25 6.26 -22.94
C LEU A 188 15.93 6.63 -24.26
N LEU A 189 16.83 7.62 -24.25
CA LEU A 189 17.63 7.99 -25.42
C LEU A 189 18.59 6.88 -25.84
N GLY A 190 19.26 6.23 -24.89
CA GLY A 190 20.14 5.09 -25.15
C GLY A 190 19.41 3.90 -25.78
N LYS A 191 18.20 3.59 -25.30
CA LYS A 191 17.34 2.54 -25.87
C LYS A 191 16.86 2.88 -27.29
N LYS A 192 16.60 4.16 -27.57
CA LYS A 192 16.18 4.64 -28.90
C LYS A 192 17.32 4.62 -29.92
N LEU A 193 18.55 4.93 -29.49
CA LEU A 193 19.75 4.90 -30.34
C LEU A 193 20.20 3.45 -30.65
N THR A 194 20.08 2.54 -29.68
CA THR A 194 20.41 1.11 -29.86
C THR A 194 19.33 0.36 -30.63
N GLY A 195 18.04 0.67 -30.43
CA GLY A 195 16.93 0.10 -31.20
C GLY A 195 16.83 0.63 -32.64
N GLY A 196 17.25 1.88 -32.88
CA GLY A 196 17.25 2.49 -34.22
C GLY A 196 18.39 2.02 -35.13
N ALA A 197 19.54 1.66 -34.58
CA ALA A 197 20.68 1.15 -35.34
C ALA A 197 20.41 -0.25 -35.92
N SER A 198 19.66 -1.11 -35.20
CA SER A 198 19.33 -2.46 -35.68
C SER A 198 18.29 -2.50 -36.80
N SER A 199 17.53 -1.41 -37.03
CA SER A 199 16.47 -1.36 -38.06
C SER A 199 16.93 -0.77 -39.39
N LYS A 200 18.19 -0.30 -39.50
CA LYS A 200 18.75 0.25 -40.75
C LYS A 200 19.73 -0.70 -41.46
N GLU A 201 19.96 -1.89 -40.92
CA GLU A 201 20.86 -2.90 -41.49
C GLU A 201 20.14 -4.20 -41.93
N GLN A 202 18.81 -4.18 -42.02
CA GLN A 202 18.02 -5.24 -42.69
C GLN A 202 17.13 -4.66 -43.77
#